data_AF-A0A5C6C7H9-F1
#
_entry.id   AF-A0A5C6C7H9-F1
#
_cell.length_a   1.000
_cell.length_b   1.000
_cell.length_c   1.000
_cell.angle_alpha   90.00
_cell.angle_beta   90.00
_cell.angle_gamma   90.00
#
_symmetry.space_group_name_H-M   'P 1'
#
loop_
_entity.id
_entity.type
_entity.pdbx_description
1 polymer ?
#
loop_
_entity_poly.entity_id
_entity_poly.type
_entity_poly.pdbx_seq_one_letter_code
_entity_poly.pdbx_strand_id
1 'polypeptide(L)' 'MPKALCLISLVASILILVLFLADAVMGLIGMHEVAPLRSASMLMDFTFIVIGGIMIYLSWTTYREQR' A
#
# COMPACT_ATOMS: atom_id res chain seq x y z
N MET A 1 5.54 -10.28 -21.74
CA MET A 1 6.62 -10.43 -20.75
C MET A 1 6.04 -10.33 -19.35
N PRO A 2 5.52 -11.44 -18.79
CA PRO A 2 4.75 -11.45 -17.54
C PRO A 2 5.54 -10.97 -16.30
N LYS A 3 6.87 -11.12 -16.33
CA LYS A 3 7.78 -10.69 -15.24
C LYS A 3 7.76 -9.19 -14.97
N ALA A 4 7.69 -8.35 -16.01
CA ALA A 4 7.70 -6.90 -15.84
C ALA A 4 6.40 -6.40 -15.20
N LEU A 5 5.26 -6.96 -15.60
CA LEU A 5 3.95 -6.60 -15.05
C LEU A 5 3.84 -6.95 -13.56
N CYS A 6 4.35 -8.12 -13.14
CA CYS A 6 4.36 -8.55 -11.74
C CYS A 6 5.27 -7.67 -10.86
N LEU A 7 6.40 -7.21 -11.40
CA LEU A 7 7.33 -6.35 -10.66
C LEU A 7 6.75 -4.93 -10.51
N ILE A 8 6.09 -4.42 -11.54
CA ILE A 8 5.38 -3.14 -11.48
C ILE A 8 4.23 -3.19 -10.47
N SER A 9 3.43 -4.26 -10.46
CA SER A 9 2.33 -4.39 -9.48
C SER A 9 2.83 -4.50 -8.04
N LEU A 10 3.96 -5.20 -7.83
CA LEU A 10 4.61 -5.27 -6.53
C LEU A 10 5.08 -3.89 -6.05
N VAL A 11 5.78 -3.13 -6.90
CA VAL A 11 6.26 -1.79 -6.54
C VAL A 11 5.08 -0.84 -6.28
N ALA A 12 4.06 -0.85 -7.15
CA ALA A 12 2.88 0.00 -6.99
C ALA A 12 2.12 -0.30 -5.68
N SER A 13 1.92 -1.58 -5.35
CA SER A 13 1.25 -1.97 -4.11
C SER A 13 2.05 -1.64 -2.85
N ILE A 14 3.38 -1.72 -2.88
CA ILE A 14 4.25 -1.25 -1.80
C ILE A 14 4.10 0.26 -1.61
N LEU A 15 4.12 1.05 -2.69
CA LEU A 15 3.97 2.50 -2.60
C LEU A 15 2.61 2.90 -2.02
N ILE A 16 1.53 2.22 -2.43
CA ILE A 16 0.19 2.41 -1.86
C ILE A 16 0.20 2.11 -0.36
N LEU A 17 0.76 0.96 0.05
CA LEU A 17 0.80 0.58 1.45
C LEU A 17 1.56 1.62 2.28
N VAL A 18 2.72 2.08 1.81
CA VAL A 18 3.51 3.10 2.51
C VAL A 18 2.74 4.42 2.64
N LEU A 19 2.07 4.88 1.58
CA LEU A 19 1.29 6.12 1.60
C LEU A 19 0.14 6.07 2.61
N PHE A 20 -0.69 5.02 2.55
CA PHE A 20 -1.85 4.91 3.43
C PHE A 20 -1.47 4.55 4.87
N LEU A 21 -0.37 3.82 5.07
CA LEU A 21 0.15 3.55 6.42
C LEU A 21 0.74 4.81 7.04
N ALA A 22 1.44 5.63 6.25
CA ALA A 22 1.92 6.93 6.70
C ALA A 22 0.75 7.87 7.04
N ASP A 23 -0.30 7.92 6.21
CA ASP A 23 -1.49 8.72 6.49
C ASP A 23 -2.23 8.25 7.75
N ALA A 24 -2.43 6.94 7.92
CA ALA A 24 -3.05 6.38 9.11
C ALA A 24 -2.25 6.71 10.38
N VAL A 25 -0.93 6.55 10.35
CA VAL A 25 -0.06 6.87 11.50
C VAL A 25 -0.09 8.36 11.81
N MET A 26 0.01 9.22 10.79
CA MET A 26 -0.04 10.68 10.97
C MET A 26 -1.41 11.17 11.46
N GLY A 27 -2.49 10.55 11.00
CA GLY A 27 -3.84 10.77 11.51
C GLY A 27 -3.99 10.37 12.98
N LEU A 28 -3.40 9.23 13.38
CA LEU A 28 -3.50 8.71 14.75
C LEU A 28 -2.72 9.55 15.78
N ILE A 29 -1.64 10.21 15.36
CA ILE A 29 -0.87 11.16 16.19
C ILE A 29 -1.40 12.61 16.11
N GLY A 30 -2.52 12.85 15.42
CA GLY A 30 -3.17 14.16 15.33
C GLY A 30 -2.49 15.16 14.37
N MET A 31 -1.57 14.71 13.52
CA MET A 31 -0.82 15.55 12.56
C MET A 31 -1.56 15.71 11.22
N HIS A 32 -2.81 16.18 11.27
CA HIS A 32 -3.70 16.30 10.10
C HIS A 32 -3.21 17.28 9.02
N GLU A 33 -2.46 18.32 9.39
CA GLU A 33 -1.90 19.33 8.47
C GLU A 33 -0.78 18.77 7.57
N VAL A 34 -0.08 17.73 8.05
CA VAL A 34 1.10 17.14 7.38
C VAL A 34 0.77 15.78 6.77
N ALA A 35 -0.35 15.17 7.16
CA ALA A 35 -0.80 13.89 6.66
C ALA A 35 -1.10 13.96 5.14
N PRO A 36 -0.58 13.02 4.32
CA PRO A 36 -0.66 13.04 2.85
C PRO A 36 -2.09 13.20 2.30
N LEU A 37 -3.06 12.58 2.96
CA LEU A 37 -4.49 12.60 2.66
C LEU A 37 -5.29 13.32 3.76
N ARG A 38 -4.60 14.05 4.65
CA ARG A 38 -5.16 14.79 5.80
C ARG A 38 -5.93 13.91 6.79
N SER A 39 -5.73 12.59 6.76
CA SER A 39 -6.57 11.63 7.50
C SER A 39 -8.06 11.84 7.22
N ALA A 40 -8.41 11.98 5.95
CA ALA A 40 -9.80 12.23 5.53
C ALA A 40 -10.76 11.11 5.96
N SER A 41 -10.31 9.85 5.98
CA SER A 41 -11.11 8.72 6.43
C SER A 41 -10.25 7.55 6.89
N MET A 42 -10.27 7.26 8.19
CA MET A 42 -9.57 6.09 8.74
C MET A 42 -10.02 4.76 8.12
N LEU A 43 -11.29 4.67 7.67
CA LEU A 43 -11.80 3.48 7.01
C LEU A 43 -11.13 3.25 5.66
N MET A 44 -10.84 4.34 4.92
CA MET A 44 -10.12 4.27 3.65
C MET A 44 -8.69 3.78 3.89
N ASP A 45 -7.97 4.37 4.84
CA ASP A 45 -6.59 4.02 5.12
C ASP A 45 -6.45 2.55 5.51
N PHE A 46 -7.32 2.09 6.42
CA PHE A 46 -7.33 0.69 6.84
C PHE A 46 -7.62 -0.25 5.67
N THR A 47 -8.59 0.09 4.82
CA THR A 47 -8.94 -0.73 3.65
C THR A 47 -7.78 -0.85 2.67
N PHE A 48 -7.09 0.25 2.36
CA PHE A 48 -5.96 0.24 1.45
C PHE A 48 -4.71 -0.42 2.03
N ILE A 49 -4.49 -0.34 3.35
CA ILE A 49 -3.42 -1.09 4.01
C ILE A 49 -3.67 -2.60 3.88
N VAL A 50 -4.91 -3.05 4.14
CA VAL A 50 -5.27 -4.48 4.06
C VAL A 50 -5.17 -5.00 2.62
N ILE A 51 -5.81 -4.31 1.67
CA ILE A 51 -5.80 -4.73 0.25
C ILE A 51 -4.39 -4.61 -0.34
N GLY A 52 -3.66 -3.55 0.00
CA GLY A 52 -2.27 -3.36 -0.40
C GLY A 52 -1.38 -4.50 0.09
N GLY A 53 -1.54 -4.93 1.34
CA GLY A 53 -0.81 -6.06 1.89
C GLY A 53 -1.10 -7.38 1.16
N ILE A 54 -2.37 -7.64 0.83
CA ILE A 54 -2.76 -8.81 0.03
C ILE A 54 -2.14 -8.76 -1.37
N MET A 55 -2.19 -7.60 -2.04
CA MET A 55 -1.59 -7.38 -3.36
C MET A 55 -0.08 -7.63 -3.38
N ILE A 56 0.63 -7.16 -2.34
CA ILE A 56 2.08 -7.40 -2.18
C ILE A 56 2.32 -8.90 -2.03
N TYR A 57 1.56 -9.58 -1.17
CA TYR A 57 1.70 -11.01 -0.95
C TYR A 57 1.48 -11.81 -2.25
N LEU A 58 0.39 -11.55 -2.98
CA LEU A 58 0.08 -12.23 -4.24
C LEU A 58 1.10 -11.93 -5.34
N SER A 59 1.55 -10.68 -5.45
CA SER A 59 2.58 -10.31 -6.43
C SER A 59 3.91 -10.98 -6.08
N TRP A 60 4.25 -11.08 -4.79
CA TRP A 60 5.47 -11.74 -4.34
C TRP A 60 5.46 -13.25 -4.56
N THR A 61 4.35 -13.93 -4.26
CA THR A 61 4.21 -15.38 -4.51
C THR A 61 4.34 -15.68 -6.00
N THR A 62 3.63 -14.92 -6.83
CA THR A 62 3.67 -15.03 -8.30
C THR A 62 5.07 -14.75 -8.84
N TYR A 63 5.77 -13.74 -8.31
CA TYR A 63 7.14 -13.43 -8.70
C TYR A 63 8.10 -14.58 -8.38
N ARG A 64 7.95 -15.22 -7.21
CA ARG A 64 8.75 -16.40 -6.84
C ARG A 64 8.49 -17.61 -7.71
N GLU A 65 7.26 -17.83 -8.16
CA GLU A 65 6.92 -18.93 -9.08
C GLU A 65 7.47 -18.71 -10.50
N GLN A 66 7.67 -17.46 -10.92
CA GLN A 66 8.27 -17.11 -12.22
C GLN A 66 9.81 -17.03 -12.19
N ARG A 67 10.44 -17.23 -11.03
CA ARG A 67 11.89 -17.15 -10.83
C ARG A 67 12.54 -18.52 -11.01
#